data_AF-A0A7C6CV01-F1
#
_entry.id   AF-A0A7C6CV01-F1
#
_cell.length_a   1.000
_cell.length_b   1.000
_cell.length_c   1.000
_cell.angle_alpha   90.00
_cell.angle_beta   90.00
_cell.angle_gamma   90.00
#
_symmetry.space_group_name_H-M   'P 1'
#
loop_
_entity.id
_entity.type
_entity.pdbx_description
1 polymer ?
#
loop_
_entity_poly.entity_id
_entity_poly.type
_entity_poly.pdbx_seq_one_letter_code
_entity_poly.pdbx_strand_id
1 'polypeptide(L)'
;MNNFSLYTFRLYHYLLTARDTLEYSIQREHSLEFYNNRKKILTDNLEEGTPFGDFLINNGENGEKIKEKISAFINDLYSENSTILMPYGNEIRVDRAQLVTLYDMVVGVSETLRDIVFQYLSYGLKKKEIDPMLVQLINDDEKMYRVVLSMLIMRSFQVSFGEFQKVMNESQGKPTPQSNYIVNNELVKMAGFLRFSRQHAHCTDNETLDLLDETLRVIEMTEGRRQRPDGKSFGQLFDELNVKLNTYAGEVEKNWKASYDKVVKEVAKIQNAQLSNNSNPSVN
;
A
#
# COMPACT_ATOMS: atom_id res chain seq x y z
N MET A 1 8.16 -6.04 -25.00
CA MET A 1 8.72 -5.22 -23.91
C MET A 1 10.24 -5.38 -23.83
N ASN A 2 11.01 -4.33 -23.51
CA ASN A 2 12.49 -4.38 -23.44
C ASN A 2 13.04 -4.82 -22.06
N ASN A 3 14.35 -5.08 -21.95
CA ASN A 3 14.98 -5.56 -20.70
C ASN A 3 14.85 -4.58 -19.53
N PHE A 4 15.01 -3.28 -19.77
CA PHE A 4 14.89 -2.25 -18.73
C PHE A 4 13.45 -2.18 -18.18
N SER A 5 12.46 -2.26 -19.05
CA SER A 5 11.05 -2.32 -18.69
C SER A 5 10.71 -3.60 -17.93
N LEU A 6 11.27 -4.74 -18.35
CA LEU A 6 11.09 -6.00 -17.62
C LEU A 6 11.70 -5.94 -16.21
N TYR A 7 12.88 -5.34 -16.06
CA TYR A 7 13.50 -5.10 -14.75
C TYR A 7 12.62 -4.20 -13.88
N THR A 8 12.16 -3.07 -14.42
CA THR A 8 11.26 -2.13 -13.72
C THR A 8 9.94 -2.79 -13.32
N PHE A 9 9.38 -3.64 -14.19
CA PHE A 9 8.17 -4.41 -13.88
C PHE A 9 8.38 -5.37 -12.71
N ARG A 10 9.54 -6.01 -12.58
CA ARG A 10 9.83 -6.91 -11.46
C ARG A 10 9.97 -6.14 -10.13
N LEU A 11 10.57 -4.95 -10.14
CA LEU A 11 10.55 -4.04 -9.00
C LEU A 11 9.12 -3.64 -8.62
N TYR A 12 8.30 -3.30 -9.61
CA TYR A 12 6.89 -2.99 -9.43
C TYR A 12 6.10 -4.17 -8.83
N HIS A 13 6.34 -5.39 -9.30
CA HIS A 13 5.68 -6.59 -8.76
C HIS A 13 6.05 -6.84 -7.30
N TYR A 14 7.28 -6.53 -6.91
CA TYR A 14 7.72 -6.59 -5.52
C TYR A 14 6.98 -5.56 -4.63
N LEU A 15 6.87 -4.31 -5.11
CA LEU A 15 6.02 -3.27 -4.50
C LEU A 15 4.57 -3.74 -4.34
N LEU A 16 3.98 -4.29 -5.40
CA LEU A 16 2.61 -4.79 -5.41
C LEU A 16 2.39 -5.84 -4.31
N THR A 17 3.33 -6.78 -4.18
CA THR A 17 3.28 -7.83 -3.16
C THR A 17 3.32 -7.27 -1.73
N ALA A 18 4.19 -6.28 -1.48
CA ALA A 18 4.27 -5.62 -0.17
C ALA A 18 2.98 -4.85 0.14
N ARG A 19 2.51 -4.03 -0.81
CA ARG A 19 1.28 -3.24 -0.73
C ARG A 19 0.06 -4.10 -0.44
N ASP A 20 -0.07 -5.24 -1.10
CA ASP A 20 -1.22 -6.14 -0.97
C ASP A 20 -1.34 -6.76 0.44
N THR A 21 -0.33 -6.61 1.29
CA THR A 21 -0.44 -6.88 2.74
C THR A 21 -1.54 -6.02 3.41
N LEU A 22 -1.91 -4.87 2.83
CA LEU A 22 -3.05 -4.07 3.29
C LEU A 22 -4.37 -4.85 3.24
N GLU A 23 -4.48 -5.90 2.42
CA GLU A 23 -5.66 -6.75 2.33
C GLU A 23 -6.05 -7.34 3.70
N TYR A 24 -5.08 -7.66 4.55
CA TYR A 24 -5.34 -8.21 5.90
C TYR A 24 -6.07 -7.22 6.82
N SER A 25 -6.08 -5.92 6.49
CA SER A 25 -6.89 -4.94 7.20
C SER A 25 -8.39 -5.07 6.92
N ILE A 26 -8.79 -5.77 5.85
CA ILE A 26 -10.18 -6.03 5.50
C ILE A 26 -10.71 -7.18 6.36
N GLN A 27 -11.90 -7.01 6.93
CA GLN A 27 -12.57 -8.03 7.73
C GLN A 27 -13.20 -9.09 6.83
N ARG A 28 -12.44 -10.16 6.55
CA ARG A 28 -12.87 -11.36 5.83
C ARG A 28 -11.96 -12.53 6.18
N GLU A 29 -12.31 -13.72 5.72
CA GLU A 29 -11.40 -14.87 5.70
C GLU A 29 -10.25 -14.61 4.72
N HIS A 30 -9.04 -14.96 5.15
CA HIS A 30 -7.81 -14.78 4.38
C HIS A 30 -7.12 -16.12 4.18
N SER A 31 -6.74 -16.43 2.94
CA SER A 31 -6.14 -17.71 2.58
C SER A 31 -4.68 -17.81 3.04
N LEU A 32 -4.33 -18.93 3.68
CA LEU A 32 -2.96 -19.29 3.99
C LEU A 32 -2.09 -19.44 2.72
N GLU A 33 -2.67 -19.84 1.60
CA GLU A 33 -1.95 -19.96 0.32
C GLU A 33 -1.44 -18.60 -0.15
N PHE A 34 -2.31 -17.59 -0.18
CA PHE A 34 -1.92 -16.23 -0.58
C PHE A 34 -0.90 -15.63 0.39
N TYR A 35 -1.04 -15.89 1.69
CA TYR A 35 -0.06 -15.50 2.70
C TYR A 35 1.32 -16.11 2.44
N ASN A 36 1.40 -17.42 2.23
CA ASN A 36 2.67 -18.11 1.98
C ASN A 36 3.29 -17.68 0.65
N ASN A 37 2.47 -17.44 -0.38
CA ASN A 37 2.96 -16.93 -1.66
C ASN A 37 3.56 -15.51 -1.51
N ARG A 38 2.88 -14.61 -0.79
CA ARG A 38 3.40 -13.26 -0.50
C ARG A 38 4.70 -13.33 0.29
N LYS A 39 4.73 -14.11 1.37
CA LYS A 39 5.94 -14.35 2.17
C LYS A 39 7.11 -14.78 1.29
N LYS A 40 6.89 -15.80 0.46
CA LYS A 40 7.92 -16.33 -0.44
C LYS A 40 8.43 -15.26 -1.41
N ILE A 41 7.54 -14.56 -2.11
CA ILE A 41 7.96 -13.52 -3.07
C ILE A 41 8.76 -12.42 -2.36
N LEU A 42 8.33 -11.99 -1.17
CA LEU A 42 9.02 -10.99 -0.38
C LEU A 42 10.39 -11.45 0.08
N THR A 43 10.53 -12.69 0.53
CA THR A 43 11.81 -13.26 0.98
C THR A 43 12.77 -13.50 -0.18
N ASP A 44 12.33 -14.20 -1.22
CA ASP A 44 13.20 -14.65 -2.32
C ASP A 44 13.79 -13.46 -3.10
N ASN A 45 13.05 -12.35 -3.24
CA ASN A 45 13.54 -11.16 -3.96
C ASN A 45 14.52 -10.29 -3.15
N LEU A 46 14.91 -10.69 -1.93
CA LEU A 46 16.02 -10.06 -1.20
C LEU A 46 17.38 -10.68 -1.54
N GLU A 47 17.39 -11.79 -2.29
CA GLU A 47 18.59 -12.52 -2.67
C GLU A 47 19.28 -11.89 -3.89
N GLU A 48 20.62 -12.04 -3.95
CA GLU A 48 21.43 -11.61 -5.09
C GLU A 48 21.02 -12.32 -6.39
N GLY A 49 21.07 -11.62 -7.52
CA GLY A 49 20.62 -12.12 -8.82
C GLY A 49 19.12 -11.93 -9.08
N THR A 50 18.39 -11.39 -8.10
CA THR A 50 17.03 -10.87 -8.29
C THR A 50 17.07 -9.36 -8.53
N PRO A 51 16.12 -8.76 -9.29
CA PRO A 51 16.15 -7.33 -9.55
C PRO A 51 16.14 -6.45 -8.30
N PHE A 52 15.42 -6.86 -7.26
CA PHE A 52 15.40 -6.11 -6.01
C PHE A 52 16.67 -6.35 -5.19
N GLY A 53 17.14 -7.60 -5.07
CA GLY A 53 18.44 -7.89 -4.43
C GLY A 53 19.62 -7.17 -5.08
N ASP A 54 19.69 -7.17 -6.41
CA ASP A 54 20.72 -6.44 -7.18
C ASP A 54 20.61 -4.93 -6.97
N PHE A 55 19.39 -4.38 -6.92
CA PHE A 55 19.19 -2.98 -6.54
C PHE A 55 19.79 -2.68 -5.16
N LEU A 56 19.53 -3.52 -4.15
CA LEU A 56 20.04 -3.32 -2.80
C LEU A 56 21.58 -3.31 -2.79
N ILE A 57 22.21 -4.30 -3.43
CA ILE A 57 23.68 -4.40 -3.50
C ILE A 57 24.28 -3.15 -4.17
N ASN A 58 23.70 -2.73 -5.29
CA ASN A 58 24.19 -1.57 -6.05
C ASN A 58 24.03 -0.22 -5.32
N ASN A 59 23.25 -0.17 -4.24
CA ASN A 59 23.02 1.04 -3.44
C ASN A 59 23.82 1.10 -2.13
N GLY A 60 24.73 0.15 -1.89
CA GLY A 60 25.64 0.15 -0.73
C GLY A 60 24.91 0.31 0.61
N GLU A 61 25.37 1.23 1.46
CA GLU A 61 24.81 1.48 2.80
C GLU A 61 23.30 1.80 2.80
N ASN A 62 22.81 2.50 1.77
CA ASN A 62 21.38 2.78 1.65
C ASN A 62 20.60 1.50 1.31
N GLY A 63 21.17 0.63 0.48
CA GLY A 63 20.60 -0.67 0.18
C GLY A 63 20.52 -1.57 1.41
N GLU A 64 21.54 -1.58 2.27
CA GLU A 64 21.53 -2.31 3.53
C GLU A 64 20.39 -1.85 4.46
N LYS A 65 20.22 -0.53 4.64
CA LYS A 65 19.11 0.04 5.44
C LYS A 65 17.75 -0.35 4.91
N ILE A 66 17.57 -0.35 3.58
CA ILE A 66 16.31 -0.77 2.94
C ILE A 66 16.09 -2.27 3.18
N LYS A 67 17.13 -3.09 3.03
CA LYS A 67 17.07 -4.54 3.28
C LYS A 67 16.69 -4.86 4.72
N GLU A 68 17.27 -4.16 5.69
CA GLU A 68 16.94 -4.30 7.11
C GLU A 68 15.48 -3.96 7.39
N LYS A 69 15.00 -2.81 6.89
CA LYS A 69 13.60 -2.38 7.06
C LYS A 69 12.62 -3.41 6.50
N ILE A 70 12.90 -3.97 5.32
CA ILE A 70 12.02 -4.96 4.69
C ILE A 70 12.13 -6.32 5.37
N SER A 71 13.31 -6.71 5.84
CA SER A 71 13.49 -7.95 6.59
C SER A 71 12.73 -7.88 7.93
N ALA A 72 12.77 -6.74 8.62
CA ALA A 72 11.96 -6.51 9.82
C ALA A 72 10.46 -6.61 9.51
N PHE A 73 9.99 -5.96 8.44
CA PHE A 73 8.61 -6.08 7.97
C PHE A 73 8.18 -7.54 7.72
N ILE A 74 9.02 -8.33 7.04
CA ILE A 74 8.75 -9.75 6.78
C ILE A 74 8.73 -10.54 8.10
N ASN A 75 9.66 -10.30 9.01
CA ASN A 75 9.72 -11.00 10.29
C ASN A 75 8.51 -10.67 11.19
N ASP A 76 8.09 -9.41 11.23
CA ASP A 76 7.01 -8.98 12.11
C ASP A 76 5.63 -9.45 11.63
N LEU A 77 5.43 -9.58 10.30
CA LEU A 77 4.14 -9.93 9.70
C LEU A 77 4.06 -11.37 9.18
N TYR A 78 5.18 -11.94 8.72
CA TYR A 78 5.19 -13.22 8.01
C TYR A 78 5.96 -14.33 8.75
N SER A 79 6.42 -14.10 9.99
CA SER A 79 7.04 -15.14 10.81
C SER A 79 5.99 -16.01 11.54
N GLU A 80 6.43 -17.19 11.98
CA GLU A 80 5.62 -18.07 12.84
C GLU A 80 5.29 -17.45 14.20
N ASN A 81 6.07 -16.44 14.61
CA ASN A 81 5.91 -15.72 15.87
C ASN A 81 5.15 -14.39 15.70
N SER A 82 4.64 -14.09 14.51
CA SER A 82 3.87 -12.86 14.30
C SER A 82 2.63 -12.87 15.20
N THR A 83 2.46 -11.79 15.97
CA THR A 83 1.23 -11.55 16.74
C THR A 83 0.17 -10.81 15.93
N ILE A 84 0.51 -10.36 14.72
CA ILE A 84 -0.37 -9.54 13.88
C ILE A 84 -1.10 -10.43 12.87
N LEU A 85 -0.36 -11.21 12.09
CA LEU A 85 -0.90 -12.16 11.11
C LEU A 85 -0.53 -13.58 11.53
N MET A 86 -1.50 -14.30 12.09
CA MET A 86 -1.29 -15.62 12.70
C MET A 86 -1.90 -16.71 11.81
N PRO A 87 -1.08 -17.58 11.20
CA PRO A 87 -1.56 -18.78 10.54
C PRO A 87 -2.35 -19.68 11.51
N TYR A 88 -3.55 -20.10 11.10
CA TYR A 88 -4.40 -21.01 11.86
C TYR A 88 -5.17 -21.95 10.92
N GLY A 89 -4.77 -23.22 10.87
CA GLY A 89 -5.34 -24.16 9.90
C GLY A 89 -5.01 -23.72 8.47
N ASN A 90 -6.03 -23.48 7.64
CA ASN A 90 -5.89 -22.99 6.26
C ASN A 90 -6.14 -21.47 6.13
N GLU A 91 -6.26 -20.76 7.23
CA GLU A 91 -6.62 -19.34 7.27
C GLU A 91 -5.58 -18.50 7.99
N ILE A 92 -5.63 -17.19 7.79
CA ILE A 92 -4.89 -16.20 8.57
C ILE A 92 -5.83 -15.48 9.53
N ARG A 93 -5.54 -15.59 10.82
CA ARG A 93 -6.16 -14.77 11.86
C ARG A 93 -5.41 -13.44 11.97
N VAL A 94 -6.15 -12.34 11.92
CA VAL A 94 -5.58 -10.99 12.03
C VAL A 94 -5.93 -10.42 13.40
N ASP A 95 -4.93 -10.02 14.18
CA ASP A 95 -5.16 -9.28 15.42
C ASP A 95 -5.62 -7.86 15.09
N ARG A 96 -6.91 -7.60 15.34
CA ARG A 96 -7.55 -6.32 15.02
C ARG A 96 -7.09 -5.19 15.95
N ALA A 97 -6.58 -5.49 17.14
CA ALA A 97 -6.01 -4.48 18.02
C ALA A 97 -4.68 -3.92 17.48
N GLN A 98 -4.04 -4.63 16.53
CA GLN A 98 -2.76 -4.25 15.94
C GLN A 98 -2.89 -3.67 14.52
N LEU A 99 -4.09 -3.28 14.07
CA LEU A 99 -4.27 -2.70 12.73
C LEU A 99 -3.46 -1.42 12.50
N VAL A 100 -3.33 -0.58 13.52
CA VAL A 100 -2.53 0.65 13.40
C VAL A 100 -1.05 0.30 13.18
N THR A 101 -0.56 -0.75 13.84
CA THR A 101 0.79 -1.29 13.64
C THR A 101 0.95 -1.89 12.23
N LEU A 102 -0.05 -2.64 11.75
CA LEU A 102 -0.07 -3.15 10.39
C LEU A 102 0.01 -2.00 9.36
N TYR A 103 -0.79 -0.94 9.53
CA TYR A 103 -0.74 0.21 8.64
C TYR A 103 0.63 0.90 8.66
N ASP A 104 1.21 1.13 9.84
CA ASP A 104 2.53 1.75 9.97
C ASP A 104 3.60 1.01 9.15
N MET A 105 3.67 -0.30 9.35
CA MET A 105 4.60 -1.20 8.67
C MET A 105 4.39 -1.19 7.15
N VAL A 106 3.14 -1.39 6.70
CA VAL A 106 2.86 -1.52 5.27
C VAL A 106 2.98 -0.19 4.53
N VAL A 107 2.50 0.93 5.10
CA VAL A 107 2.65 2.26 4.50
C VAL A 107 4.12 2.61 4.39
N GLY A 108 4.88 2.42 5.47
CA GLY A 108 6.30 2.73 5.49
C GLY A 108 7.10 1.97 4.43
N VAL A 109 6.87 0.67 4.27
CA VAL A 109 7.54 -0.15 3.24
C VAL A 109 7.03 0.17 1.83
N SER A 110 5.73 0.35 1.67
CA SER A 110 5.12 0.61 0.35
C SER A 110 5.60 1.94 -0.24
N GLU A 111 5.68 3.02 0.53
CA GLU A 111 6.23 4.29 0.02
C GLU A 111 7.70 4.13 -0.39
N THR A 112 8.52 3.47 0.43
CA THR A 112 9.95 3.25 0.09
C THR A 112 10.11 2.48 -1.22
N LEU A 113 9.35 1.40 -1.41
CA LEU A 113 9.39 0.61 -2.65
C LEU A 113 8.85 1.40 -3.84
N ARG A 114 7.85 2.24 -3.61
CA ARG A 114 7.25 3.07 -4.64
C ARG A 114 8.21 4.16 -5.12
N ASP A 115 8.92 4.84 -4.22
CA ASP A 115 9.94 5.81 -4.60
C ASP A 115 11.02 5.18 -5.48
N ILE A 116 11.43 3.94 -5.17
CA ILE A 116 12.35 3.17 -6.01
C ILE A 116 11.74 2.94 -7.40
N VAL A 117 10.50 2.46 -7.48
CA VAL A 117 9.83 2.22 -8.77
C VAL A 117 9.70 3.50 -9.59
N PHE A 118 9.32 4.63 -8.97
CA PHE A 118 9.19 5.92 -9.64
C PHE A 118 10.54 6.52 -10.05
N GLN A 119 11.62 6.23 -9.33
CA GLN A 119 12.99 6.58 -9.74
C GLN A 119 13.36 5.87 -11.05
N TYR A 120 13.10 4.56 -11.16
CA TYR A 120 13.33 3.79 -12.38
C TYR A 120 12.41 4.23 -13.52
N LEU A 121 11.15 4.53 -13.22
CA LEU A 121 10.21 5.09 -14.19
C LEU A 121 10.72 6.40 -14.78
N SER A 122 11.15 7.33 -13.92
CA SER A 122 11.68 8.64 -14.32
C SER A 122 12.96 8.52 -15.14
N TYR A 123 13.87 7.63 -14.73
CA TYR A 123 15.08 7.34 -15.49
C TYR A 123 14.76 6.79 -16.88
N GLY A 124 13.88 5.79 -16.96
CA GLY A 124 13.45 5.17 -18.20
C GLY A 124 12.78 6.15 -19.16
N LEU A 125 11.92 7.04 -18.66
CA LEU A 125 11.29 8.10 -19.46
C LEU A 125 12.33 9.07 -20.04
N LYS A 126 13.30 9.51 -19.23
CA LYS A 126 14.38 10.41 -19.67
C LYS A 126 15.25 9.76 -20.75
N LYS A 127 15.50 8.46 -20.66
CA LYS A 127 16.29 7.69 -21.63
C LYS A 127 15.49 7.16 -22.81
N LYS A 128 14.16 7.27 -22.78
CA LYS A 128 13.23 6.64 -23.75
C LYS A 128 13.39 5.12 -23.82
N GLU A 129 13.68 4.50 -22.67
CA GLU A 129 13.94 3.07 -22.53
C GLU A 129 12.84 2.33 -21.77
N ILE A 130 11.70 2.99 -21.49
CA ILE A 130 10.57 2.37 -20.80
C ILE A 130 9.33 2.28 -21.69
N ASP A 131 8.70 1.10 -21.68
CA ASP A 131 7.49 0.85 -22.44
C ASP A 131 6.30 1.67 -21.90
N PRO A 132 5.56 2.39 -22.77
CA PRO A 132 4.43 3.22 -22.34
C PRO A 132 3.35 2.46 -21.56
N MET A 133 3.14 1.17 -21.85
CA MET A 133 2.17 0.35 -21.11
C MET A 133 2.56 0.15 -19.64
N LEU A 134 3.87 0.08 -19.34
CA LEU A 134 4.36 -0.05 -17.98
C LEU A 134 4.24 1.28 -17.22
N VAL A 135 4.49 2.39 -17.93
CA VAL A 135 4.26 3.75 -17.39
C VAL A 135 2.80 3.91 -16.98
N GLN A 136 1.88 3.51 -17.86
CA GLN A 136 0.45 3.56 -17.57
C GLN A 136 0.08 2.69 -16.36
N LEU A 137 0.57 1.45 -16.30
CA LEU A 137 0.32 0.55 -15.16
C LEU A 137 0.78 1.15 -13.82
N ILE A 138 2.00 1.67 -13.74
CA ILE A 138 2.54 2.23 -12.49
C ILE A 138 1.76 3.48 -12.05
N ASN A 139 1.35 4.32 -13.00
CA ASN A 139 0.52 5.49 -12.70
C ASN A 139 -0.90 5.10 -12.26
N ASP A 140 -1.51 4.08 -12.87
CA ASP A 140 -2.83 3.58 -12.45
C ASP A 140 -2.76 2.93 -11.06
N ASP A 141 -1.69 2.16 -10.79
CA ASP A 141 -1.41 1.60 -9.47
C ASP A 141 -1.23 2.67 -8.40
N GLU A 142 -0.56 3.76 -8.75
CA GLU A 142 -0.37 4.88 -7.83
C GLU A 142 -1.69 5.47 -7.36
N LYS A 143 -2.59 5.79 -8.30
CA LYS A 143 -3.93 6.28 -7.96
C LYS A 143 -4.70 5.26 -7.11
N MET A 144 -4.68 3.99 -7.54
CA MET A 144 -5.34 2.91 -6.81
C MET A 144 -4.84 2.81 -5.37
N TYR A 145 -3.53 2.81 -5.16
CA TYR A 145 -2.93 2.71 -3.83
C TYR A 145 -3.34 3.88 -2.93
N ARG A 146 -3.26 5.13 -3.43
CA ARG A 146 -3.62 6.32 -2.63
C ARG A 146 -5.07 6.27 -2.17
N VAL A 147 -5.98 5.92 -3.08
CA VAL A 147 -7.43 5.88 -2.80
C VAL A 147 -7.78 4.71 -1.87
N VAL A 148 -7.26 3.50 -2.15
CA VAL A 148 -7.52 2.32 -1.32
C VAL A 148 -6.95 2.49 0.09
N LEU A 149 -5.73 3.02 0.23
CA LEU A 149 -5.15 3.29 1.54
C LEU A 149 -6.01 4.29 2.31
N SER A 150 -6.45 5.37 1.65
CA SER A 150 -7.33 6.38 2.25
C SER A 150 -8.65 5.78 2.71
N MET A 151 -9.27 4.95 1.89
CA MET A 151 -10.49 4.22 2.22
C MET A 151 -10.31 3.30 3.45
N LEU A 152 -9.24 2.52 3.49
CA LEU A 152 -9.00 1.56 4.58
C LEU A 152 -8.72 2.28 5.90
N ILE A 153 -7.83 3.28 5.89
CA ILE A 153 -7.48 4.02 7.10
C ILE A 153 -8.66 4.87 7.56
N MET A 154 -9.42 5.53 6.67
CA MET A 154 -10.56 6.35 7.08
C MET A 154 -11.68 5.56 7.74
N ARG A 155 -11.93 4.33 7.29
CA ARG A 155 -12.88 3.43 7.96
C ARG A 155 -12.42 3.11 9.39
N SER A 156 -11.15 2.78 9.58
CA SER A 156 -10.57 2.51 10.90
C SER A 156 -10.57 3.78 11.78
N PHE A 157 -10.23 4.93 11.20
CA PHE A 157 -10.23 6.23 11.86
C PHE A 157 -11.63 6.60 12.35
N GLN A 158 -12.67 6.38 11.53
CA GLN A 158 -14.06 6.64 11.92
C GLN A 158 -14.48 5.81 13.13
N VAL A 159 -14.07 4.53 13.19
CA VAL A 159 -14.35 3.66 14.34
C VAL A 159 -13.68 4.21 15.60
N SER A 160 -12.37 4.44 15.57
CA SER A 160 -11.62 5.03 16.70
C SER A 160 -12.16 6.39 17.12
N PHE A 161 -12.60 7.21 16.16
CA PHE A 161 -13.18 8.52 16.44
C PHE A 161 -14.54 8.39 17.13
N GLY A 162 -15.38 7.44 16.70
CA GLY A 162 -16.63 7.13 17.37
C GLY A 162 -16.41 6.65 18.81
N GLU A 163 -15.41 5.80 19.05
CA GLU A 163 -15.02 5.36 20.39
C GLU A 163 -14.52 6.52 21.25
N PHE A 164 -13.68 7.39 20.70
CA PHE A 164 -13.24 8.62 21.37
C PHE A 164 -14.43 9.49 21.79
N GLN A 165 -15.38 9.73 20.87
CA GLN A 165 -16.59 10.52 21.18
C GLN A 165 -17.42 9.89 22.29
N LYS A 166 -17.57 8.56 22.28
CA LYS A 166 -18.27 7.81 23.33
C LYS A 166 -17.60 8.02 24.69
N VAL A 167 -16.29 7.78 24.78
CA VAL A 167 -15.52 7.94 26.02
C VAL A 167 -15.59 9.37 26.55
N MET A 168 -15.50 10.36 25.67
CA MET A 168 -15.60 11.78 26.05
C MET A 168 -17.00 12.15 26.53
N ASN A 169 -18.06 11.57 25.96
CA ASN A 169 -19.43 11.79 26.44
C ASN A 169 -19.63 11.18 27.84
N GLU A 170 -19.14 9.96 28.06
CA GLU A 170 -19.19 9.26 29.35
C GLU A 170 -18.43 10.02 30.45
N SER A 171 -17.32 10.70 30.08
CA SER A 171 -16.52 11.52 31.00
C SER A 171 -16.97 12.98 31.09
N GLN A 172 -18.12 13.36 30.51
CA GLN A 172 -18.65 14.73 30.47
C GLN A 172 -17.64 15.74 29.87
N GLY A 173 -16.91 15.32 28.84
CA GLY A 173 -15.93 16.12 28.12
C GLY A 173 -14.56 16.19 28.81
N LYS A 174 -14.34 15.48 29.91
CA LYS A 174 -13.04 15.46 30.61
C LYS A 174 -12.11 14.41 29.99
N PRO A 175 -10.87 14.76 29.63
CA PRO A 175 -9.89 13.78 29.16
C PRO A 175 -9.66 12.67 30.19
N THR A 176 -9.57 11.43 29.71
CA THR A 176 -9.28 10.22 30.50
C THR A 176 -8.03 9.53 29.95
N PRO A 177 -7.41 8.60 30.70
CA PRO A 177 -6.34 7.76 30.16
C PRO A 177 -6.75 7.04 28.87
N GLN A 178 -8.00 6.57 28.79
CA GLN A 178 -8.54 5.91 27.61
C GLN A 178 -8.71 6.87 26.43
N SER A 179 -9.27 8.07 26.61
CA SER A 179 -9.40 9.03 25.52
C SER A 179 -8.03 9.48 25.00
N ASN A 180 -7.05 9.66 25.91
CA ASN A 180 -5.68 9.99 25.56
C ASN A 180 -4.99 8.86 24.79
N TYR A 181 -5.27 7.60 25.15
CA TYR A 181 -4.77 6.45 24.42
C TYR A 181 -5.29 6.44 22.98
N ILE A 182 -6.60 6.57 22.79
CA ILE A 182 -7.24 6.58 21.46
C ILE A 182 -6.67 7.72 20.60
N VAL A 183 -6.56 8.93 21.15
CA VAL A 183 -5.99 10.08 20.43
C VAL A 183 -4.55 9.80 19.99
N ASN A 184 -3.68 9.43 20.92
CA ASN A 184 -2.24 9.38 20.66
C ASN A 184 -1.78 8.12 19.91
N ASN A 185 -2.45 6.99 20.13
CA ASN A 185 -2.04 5.70 19.56
C ASN A 185 -2.82 5.30 18.32
N GLU A 186 -3.99 5.91 18.07
CA GLU A 186 -4.84 5.56 16.94
C GLU A 186 -5.06 6.75 16.02
N LEU A 187 -5.78 7.79 16.48
CA LEU A 187 -6.21 8.90 15.63
C LEU A 187 -5.00 9.69 15.06
N VAL A 188 -4.05 10.07 15.90
CA VAL A 188 -2.86 10.82 15.47
C VAL A 188 -2.01 10.00 14.50
N LYS A 189 -1.85 8.69 14.74
CA LYS A 189 -1.07 7.80 13.86
C LYS A 189 -1.73 7.64 12.49
N MET A 190 -3.02 7.30 12.47
CA MET A 190 -3.78 7.15 11.23
C MET A 190 -3.85 8.44 10.42
N ALA A 191 -4.04 9.59 11.08
CA ALA A 191 -3.95 10.89 10.42
C ALA A 191 -2.54 11.15 9.86
N GLY A 192 -1.50 10.76 10.61
CA GLY A 192 -0.10 10.82 10.18
C GLY A 192 0.16 10.00 8.91
N PHE A 193 -0.34 8.76 8.84
CA PHE A 193 -0.19 7.90 7.66
C PHE A 193 -0.82 8.51 6.41
N LEU A 194 -2.00 9.12 6.53
CA LEU A 194 -2.68 9.76 5.40
C LEU A 194 -1.97 11.02 4.92
N ARG A 195 -1.44 11.84 5.84
CA ARG A 195 -0.60 12.99 5.51
C ARG A 195 0.69 12.55 4.83
N PHE A 196 1.34 11.52 5.37
CA PHE A 196 2.57 10.96 4.82
C PHE A 196 2.34 10.42 3.40
N SER A 197 1.29 9.62 3.20
CA SER A 197 0.91 9.13 1.87
C SER A 197 0.61 10.28 0.90
N ARG A 198 -0.13 11.30 1.32
CA ARG A 198 -0.41 12.48 0.47
C ARG A 198 0.86 13.25 0.08
N GLN A 199 1.82 13.36 0.99
CA GLN A 199 3.10 14.04 0.74
C GLN A 199 3.98 13.29 -0.25
N HIS A 200 3.91 11.95 -0.27
CA HIS A 200 4.70 11.09 -1.16
C HIS A 200 3.96 10.74 -2.45
N ALA A 201 2.79 11.36 -2.70
CA ALA A 201 2.01 11.11 -3.90
C ALA A 201 2.76 11.53 -5.17
N HIS A 202 2.87 10.59 -6.11
CA HIS A 202 3.46 10.81 -7.45
C HIS A 202 2.38 11.12 -8.50
N CYS A 203 1.09 10.90 -8.18
CA CYS A 203 -0.02 11.31 -9.04
C CYS A 203 -0.17 12.83 -9.10
N THR A 204 -0.55 13.34 -10.27
CA THR A 204 -0.72 14.78 -10.53
C THR A 204 -2.13 15.15 -11.00
N ASP A 205 -3.03 14.18 -11.11
CA ASP A 205 -4.42 14.45 -11.51
C ASP A 205 -5.23 15.02 -10.34
N ASN A 206 -6.02 16.04 -10.66
CA ASN A 206 -6.84 16.73 -9.66
C ASN A 206 -7.88 15.80 -9.02
N GLU A 207 -8.44 14.86 -9.77
CA GLU A 207 -9.49 13.96 -9.25
C GLU A 207 -8.99 13.15 -8.05
N THR A 208 -7.79 12.55 -8.16
CA THR A 208 -7.16 11.86 -7.04
C THR A 208 -6.74 12.84 -5.95
N LEU A 209 -6.02 13.92 -6.30
CA LEU A 209 -5.46 14.84 -5.32
C LEU A 209 -6.54 15.57 -4.50
N ASP A 210 -7.62 16.02 -5.13
CA ASP A 210 -8.74 16.69 -4.47
C ASP A 210 -9.44 15.75 -3.49
N LEU A 211 -9.57 14.45 -3.82
CA LEU A 211 -10.16 13.46 -2.92
C LEU A 211 -9.26 13.16 -1.70
N LEU A 212 -7.95 13.12 -1.90
CA LEU A 212 -7.01 13.01 -0.78
C LEU A 212 -7.02 14.26 0.10
N ASP A 213 -7.11 15.45 -0.50
CA ASP A 213 -7.20 16.72 0.23
C ASP A 213 -8.53 16.82 0.99
N GLU A 214 -9.63 16.29 0.42
CA GLU A 214 -10.90 16.16 1.12
C GLU A 214 -10.82 15.18 2.30
N THR A 215 -10.07 14.09 2.16
CA THR A 215 -9.80 13.14 3.25
C THR A 215 -9.08 13.83 4.42
N LEU A 216 -8.01 14.57 4.13
CA LEU A 216 -7.27 15.33 5.14
C LEU A 216 -8.12 16.45 5.75
N ARG A 217 -8.98 17.09 4.96
CA ARG A 217 -9.91 18.11 5.43
C ARG A 217 -10.87 17.55 6.50
N VAL A 218 -11.40 16.33 6.31
CA VAL A 218 -12.27 15.69 7.33
C VAL A 218 -11.48 15.43 8.61
N ILE A 219 -10.23 14.96 8.51
CA ILE A 219 -9.35 14.76 9.68
C ILE A 219 -9.11 16.08 10.42
N GLU A 220 -8.78 17.17 9.71
CA GLU A 220 -8.57 18.48 10.34
C GLU A 220 -9.82 19.00 11.06
N MET A 221 -11.02 18.68 10.55
CA MET A 221 -12.27 18.99 11.26
C MET A 221 -12.40 18.19 12.57
N THR A 222 -12.02 16.91 12.58
CA THR A 222 -12.03 16.10 13.81
C THR A 222 -10.99 16.53 14.84
N GLU A 223 -9.87 17.09 14.39
CA GLU A 223 -8.82 17.66 15.25
C GLU A 223 -9.16 19.09 15.74
N GLY A 224 -10.27 19.68 15.28
CA GLY A 224 -10.64 21.06 15.60
C GLY A 224 -9.78 22.12 14.91
N ARG A 225 -8.93 21.74 13.94
CA ARG A 225 -8.09 22.66 13.15
C ARG A 225 -8.87 23.33 12.02
N ARG A 226 -10.00 22.75 11.63
CA ARG A 226 -10.90 23.29 10.63
C ARG A 226 -12.33 23.28 11.13
N GLN A 227 -13.10 24.33 10.80
CA GLN A 227 -14.51 24.35 11.11
C GLN A 227 -15.28 23.34 10.26
N ARG A 228 -16.23 22.68 10.91
CA ARG A 228 -17.18 21.79 10.27
C ARG A 228 -18.23 22.61 9.52
N PRO A 229 -18.72 22.17 8.34
CA PRO A 229 -19.82 22.84 7.65
C PRO A 229 -21.08 22.91 8.52
N ASP A 230 -21.80 24.03 8.43
CA ASP A 230 -23.03 24.24 9.19
C ASP A 230 -24.05 23.13 8.93
N GLY A 231 -24.68 22.64 10.01
CA GLY A 231 -25.71 21.62 9.95
C GLY A 231 -25.23 20.19 9.66
N LYS A 232 -23.95 19.94 9.36
CA LYS A 232 -23.45 18.57 9.09
C LYS A 232 -22.89 17.89 10.33
N SER A 233 -23.36 16.70 10.67
CA SER A 233 -22.75 15.82 11.67
C SER A 233 -21.41 15.23 11.19
N PHE A 234 -20.53 14.81 12.10
CA PHE A 234 -19.33 14.06 11.70
C PHE A 234 -19.68 12.74 11.01
N GLY A 235 -20.74 12.05 11.46
CA GLY A 235 -21.24 10.84 10.79
C GLY A 235 -21.55 11.10 9.32
N GLN A 236 -22.32 12.16 9.02
CA GLN A 236 -22.61 12.56 7.64
C GLN A 236 -21.34 12.89 6.84
N LEU A 237 -20.36 13.57 7.44
CA LEU A 237 -19.10 13.87 6.74
C LEU A 237 -18.30 12.60 6.39
N PHE A 238 -18.22 11.64 7.31
CA PHE A 238 -17.59 10.36 7.04
C PHE A 238 -18.34 9.57 5.98
N ASP A 239 -19.68 9.51 6.05
CA ASP A 239 -20.50 8.77 5.08
C ASP A 239 -20.34 9.34 3.67
N GLU A 240 -20.42 10.67 3.52
CA GLU A 240 -20.20 11.35 2.24
C GLU A 240 -18.81 11.07 1.66
N LEU A 241 -17.75 11.17 2.49
CA LEU A 241 -16.39 10.89 2.07
C LEU A 241 -16.20 9.41 1.69
N ASN A 242 -16.73 8.49 2.50
CA ASN A 242 -16.65 7.06 2.24
C ASN A 242 -17.34 6.68 0.92
N VAL A 243 -18.49 7.29 0.60
CA VAL A 243 -19.17 7.08 -0.69
C VAL A 243 -18.28 7.52 -1.86
N LYS A 244 -17.62 8.69 -1.75
CA LYS A 244 -16.70 9.18 -2.78
C LYS A 244 -15.49 8.26 -2.94
N LEU A 245 -14.83 7.92 -1.83
CA LEU A 245 -13.69 6.99 -1.80
C LEU A 245 -14.06 5.64 -2.41
N ASN A 246 -15.20 5.06 -2.03
CA ASN A 246 -15.65 3.76 -2.56
C ASN A 246 -15.94 3.82 -4.06
N THR A 247 -16.63 4.87 -4.52
CA THR A 247 -16.96 5.05 -5.94
C THR A 247 -15.69 5.16 -6.77
N TYR A 248 -14.79 6.07 -6.38
CA TYR A 248 -13.56 6.29 -7.12
C TYR A 248 -12.59 5.10 -7.02
N ALA A 249 -12.55 4.39 -5.88
CA ALA A 249 -11.79 3.15 -5.72
C ALA A 249 -12.17 2.11 -6.79
N GLY A 250 -13.48 1.94 -7.06
CA GLY A 250 -13.95 1.02 -8.10
C GLY A 250 -13.50 1.42 -9.52
N GLU A 251 -13.43 2.71 -9.80
CA GLU A 251 -12.96 3.23 -11.09
C GLU A 251 -11.45 3.03 -11.28
N VAL A 252 -10.65 3.42 -10.29
CA VAL A 252 -9.18 3.26 -10.37
C VAL A 252 -8.76 1.79 -10.36
N GLU A 253 -9.45 0.92 -9.62
CA GLU A 253 -9.20 -0.53 -9.63
C GLU A 253 -9.46 -1.12 -11.03
N LYS A 254 -10.56 -0.73 -11.68
CA LYS A 254 -10.88 -1.18 -13.04
C LYS A 254 -9.80 -0.77 -14.04
N ASN A 255 -9.32 0.47 -13.96
CA ASN A 255 -8.27 0.97 -14.84
C ASN A 255 -6.95 0.25 -14.59
N TRP A 256 -6.55 0.13 -13.33
CA TRP A 256 -5.36 -0.62 -12.92
C TRP A 256 -5.39 -2.06 -13.43
N LYS A 257 -6.51 -2.78 -13.21
CA LYS A 257 -6.65 -4.16 -13.66
C LYS A 257 -6.52 -4.30 -15.18
N ALA A 258 -7.12 -3.39 -15.94
CA ALA A 258 -7.01 -3.38 -17.39
C ALA A 258 -5.57 -3.13 -17.88
N SER A 259 -4.83 -2.25 -17.19
CA SER A 259 -3.40 -2.00 -17.46
C SER A 259 -2.52 -3.18 -17.04
N TYR A 260 -2.79 -3.78 -15.88
CA TYR A 260 -2.06 -4.93 -15.33
C TYR A 260 -2.18 -6.14 -16.24
N ASP A 261 -3.40 -6.48 -16.67
CA ASP A 261 -3.66 -7.61 -17.58
C ASP A 261 -2.90 -7.48 -18.90
N LYS A 262 -2.75 -6.26 -19.43
CA LYS A 262 -2.00 -6.00 -20.67
C LYS A 262 -0.51 -6.28 -20.46
N VAL A 263 0.07 -5.75 -19.37
CA VAL A 263 1.49 -5.89 -19.06
C VAL A 263 1.84 -7.35 -18.75
N VAL A 264 1.05 -8.04 -17.92
CA VAL A 264 1.30 -9.44 -17.57
C VAL A 264 1.26 -10.34 -18.81
N LYS A 265 0.31 -10.13 -19.72
CA LYS A 265 0.27 -10.87 -20.99
C LYS A 265 1.53 -10.67 -21.83
N GLU A 266 2.08 -9.45 -21.84
CA GLU A 266 3.32 -9.16 -22.56
C GLU A 266 4.54 -9.80 -21.90
N VAL A 267 4.63 -9.75 -20.57
CA VAL A 267 5.70 -10.41 -19.79
C VAL A 267 5.66 -11.92 -19.99
N ALA A 268 4.48 -12.53 -19.95
CA ALA A 268 4.31 -13.96 -20.17
C ALA A 268 4.76 -14.40 -21.57
N LYS A 269 4.48 -13.60 -22.62
CA LYS A 269 4.99 -13.87 -23.98
C LYS A 269 6.52 -13.91 -24.03
N ILE A 270 7.17 -12.96 -23.36
CA ILE A 270 8.64 -12.89 -23.31
C ILE A 270 9.21 -14.11 -22.57
N GLN A 271 8.64 -14.46 -21.42
CA GLN A 271 9.06 -15.63 -20.64
C GLN A 271 8.91 -16.93 -21.46
N ASN A 272 7.78 -17.09 -22.15
CA ASN A 272 7.53 -18.27 -22.99
C ASN A 272 8.52 -18.33 -24.18
N ALA A 273 8.83 -17.20 -24.81
CA ALA A 273 9.82 -17.14 -25.88
C ALA A 273 11.24 -17.49 -25.40
N GLN A 274 11.60 -17.06 -24.19
CA GLN A 274 12.88 -17.42 -23.56
C GLN A 274 12.96 -18.93 -23.25
N LEU A 275 11.88 -19.51 -22.74
CA LEU A 275 11.79 -20.95 -22.47
C LEU A 275 11.88 -21.78 -23.75
N SER A 276 11.21 -21.35 -24.83
CA SER A 276 11.27 -22.04 -26.14
C SER A 276 12.64 -21.98 -26.80
N ASN A 277 13.37 -20.87 -26.62
CA ASN A 277 14.73 -20.73 -27.15
C ASN A 277 15.75 -21.56 -26.36
N ASN A 278 15.54 -21.75 -25.06
CA ASN A 278 16.39 -22.59 -24.22
C ASN A 278 16.11 -24.10 -24.37
N SER A 279 14.95 -24.49 -24.92
CA SER A 279 14.58 -25.88 -25.17
C SER A 279 14.90 -26.37 -26.59
N ASN A 280 15.38 -25.48 -27.48
CA ASN A 280 16.02 -25.82 -28.74
C ASN A 280 17.49 -25.37 -28.72
N PRO A 281 18.39 -26.06 -27.98
CA PRO A 281 19.81 -25.89 -28.24
C PRO A 281 20.03 -26.40 -29.67
N SER A 282 20.44 -25.50 -30.56
CA SER A 282 20.84 -25.83 -31.92
C SER A 282 21.78 -27.02 -31.91
N VAL A 283 21.29 -28.16 -32.41
CA VAL A 283 22.16 -29.17 -33.02
C VAL A 283 22.64 -28.53 -34.31
N ASN A 284 23.84 -27.95 -34.27
CA ASN A 284 24.87 -27.90 -35.31
C ASN A 284 25.94 -26.86 -34.98
#